data_AF-A0A401ISF9-F1
#
_entry.id   AF-A0A401ISF9-F1
#
_cell.length_a   1.000
_cell.length_b   1.000
_cell.length_c   1.000
_cell.angle_alpha   90.00
_cell.angle_beta   90.00
_cell.angle_gamma   90.00
#
_symmetry.space_group_name_H-M   'P 1'
#
loop_
_entity.id
_entity.type
_entity.pdbx_description
1 polymer ?
#
loop_
_entity_poly.entity_id
_entity_poly.type
_entity_poly.pdbx_seq_one_letter_code
_entity_poly.pdbx_strand_id
1 'polypeptide(L)'
;MSEDNINERMTQSMHGTPKINPDEQHKYLGTFRERVALTLDQGEAQQPQFIDVLHKELDDHPEYHLLINGNASETAFNNLTDLSAQVSNHSKILAGKTAPDGSEALAAVVCTESTALHLDEVDVARRFPQ
;
A
#
# COMPACT_ATOMS: atom_id res chain seq x y z
N MET A 1 2.33 33.70 -28.78
CA MET A 1 3.66 33.12 -29.02
C MET A 1 4.45 33.26 -27.72
N SER A 2 4.76 32.25 -26.93
CA SER A 2 4.45 30.81 -26.93
C SER A 2 4.90 30.30 -25.55
N GLU A 3 4.09 29.43 -24.97
CA GLU A 3 4.49 28.18 -24.29
C GLU A 3 5.78 28.21 -23.47
N ASP A 4 5.66 28.22 -22.13
CA ASP A 4 6.30 27.20 -21.29
C ASP A 4 5.55 27.11 -19.95
N ASN A 5 4.34 26.57 -20.06
CA ASN A 5 3.72 25.83 -18.97
C ASN A 5 4.51 24.51 -18.88
N ILE A 6 4.74 23.97 -17.67
CA ILE A 6 4.66 22.53 -17.33
C ILE A 6 5.78 22.00 -16.41
N ASN A 7 7.05 22.42 -16.44
CA ASN A 7 8.10 21.49 -15.95
C ASN A 7 8.95 21.88 -14.71
N GLU A 8 8.37 22.42 -13.64
CA GLU A 8 9.13 22.65 -12.39
C GLU A 8 8.54 21.96 -11.14
N ARG A 9 7.75 20.89 -11.32
CA ARG A 9 7.20 20.09 -10.21
C ARG A 9 7.92 18.78 -9.93
N MET A 10 9.10 18.55 -10.51
CA MET A 10 9.69 17.21 -10.54
C MET A 10 11.18 17.18 -10.24
N THR A 11 11.62 17.91 -9.20
CA THR A 11 13.00 17.74 -8.69
C THR A 11 13.10 17.99 -7.19
N GLN A 12 12.37 17.21 -6.38
CA GLN A 12 12.64 17.12 -4.94
C GLN A 12 12.85 15.68 -4.53
N SER A 13 14.00 15.12 -4.92
CA SER A 13 14.55 13.92 -4.29
C SER A 13 16.07 14.02 -4.21
N MET A 14 16.58 15.20 -3.85
CA MET A 14 17.97 15.34 -3.41
C MET A 14 18.02 15.24 -1.88
N HIS A 15 18.45 14.07 -1.41
CA HIS A 15 19.18 13.86 -0.15
C HIS A 15 18.82 14.79 1.02
N GLY A 16 17.85 14.37 1.84
CA GLY A 16 17.65 14.90 3.19
C GLY A 16 17.26 13.75 4.11
N THR A 17 17.94 13.63 5.25
CA THR A 17 17.65 12.77 6.42
C THR A 17 16.22 12.19 6.46
N PRO A 18 16.01 10.90 6.79
CA PRO A 18 14.69 10.25 6.82
C PRO A 18 13.80 10.86 7.91
N LYS A 19 13.30 12.06 7.66
CA LYS A 19 12.13 12.62 8.31
C LYS A 19 10.97 12.04 7.53
N ILE A 20 10.32 11.07 8.13
CA ILE A 20 9.07 10.51 7.62
C ILE A 20 8.11 11.67 7.37
N ASN A 21 7.73 11.84 6.11
CA ASN A 21 6.75 12.84 5.75
C ASN A 21 5.38 12.36 6.27
N PRO A 22 4.62 13.20 6.98
CA PRO A 22 3.30 12.82 7.48
C PRO A 22 2.36 12.36 6.36
N ASP A 23 2.49 12.93 5.15
CA ASP A 23 1.81 12.46 3.93
C ASP A 23 2.20 11.02 3.54
N GLU A 24 3.47 10.65 3.70
CA GLU A 24 3.94 9.30 3.39
C GLU A 24 3.39 8.29 4.38
N GLN A 25 3.42 8.63 5.68
CA GLN A 25 2.84 7.79 6.72
C GLN A 25 1.33 7.65 6.54
N HIS A 26 0.63 8.72 6.17
CA HIS A 26 -0.79 8.64 5.86
C HIS A 26 -1.02 7.72 4.67
N LYS A 27 -0.29 7.91 3.56
CA LYS A 27 -0.38 7.08 2.34
C LYS A 27 -0.23 5.59 2.61
N TYR A 28 0.75 5.18 3.41
CA TYR A 28 0.99 3.76 3.72
C TYR A 28 0.26 3.25 4.98
N LEU A 29 -0.95 3.76 5.25
CA LEU A 29 -1.80 3.28 6.34
C LEU A 29 -1.10 3.29 7.72
N GLY A 30 -0.25 4.29 7.95
CA GLY A 30 0.44 4.49 9.22
C GLY A 30 1.81 3.80 9.34
N THR A 31 2.25 3.03 8.33
CA THR A 31 3.56 2.38 8.32
C THR A 31 4.62 3.18 7.56
N PHE A 32 5.87 2.72 7.62
CA PHE A 32 7.01 3.34 6.94
C PHE A 32 7.26 2.69 5.59
N ARG A 33 7.58 3.48 4.57
CA ARG A 33 7.85 2.98 3.21
C ARG A 33 8.90 1.88 3.16
N GLU A 34 9.93 1.98 4.00
CA GLU A 34 11.01 0.99 4.08
C GLU A 34 10.55 -0.38 4.58
N ARG A 35 9.43 -0.47 5.31
CA ARG A 35 8.86 -1.72 5.85
C ARG A 35 7.78 -2.32 4.95
N VAL A 36 7.37 -1.59 3.91
CA VAL A 36 6.32 -2.03 2.99
C VAL A 36 6.89 -3.12 2.07
N ALA A 37 6.21 -4.25 2.02
CA ALA A 37 6.48 -5.35 1.12
C ALA A 37 5.71 -5.19 -0.19
N LEU A 38 4.41 -4.89 -0.06
CA LEU A 38 3.46 -4.78 -1.14
C LEU A 38 2.39 -3.73 -0.84
N THR A 39 1.83 -3.13 -1.88
CA THR A 39 0.72 -2.18 -1.82
C THR A 39 -0.28 -2.51 -2.90
N LEU A 40 -1.56 -2.38 -2.57
CA LEU A 40 -2.66 -2.54 -3.49
C LEU A 40 -3.46 -1.24 -3.57
N ASP A 41 -3.69 -0.75 -4.77
CA ASP A 41 -4.66 0.29 -5.06
C ASP A 41 -6.11 -0.23 -5.04
N GLN A 42 -7.06 0.69 -5.17
CA GLN A 42 -8.49 0.36 -5.14
C GLN A 42 -8.92 -0.58 -6.26
N GLY A 43 -8.38 -0.39 -7.47
CA GLY A 43 -8.71 -1.21 -8.64
C GLY A 43 -8.02 -2.56 -8.60
N GLU A 44 -6.80 -2.63 -8.06
CA GLU A 44 -6.07 -3.87 -7.85
C GLU A 44 -6.73 -4.75 -6.79
N ALA A 45 -7.15 -4.18 -5.66
CA ALA A 45 -7.82 -4.92 -4.59
C ALA A 45 -9.22 -5.45 -4.97
N GLN A 46 -9.78 -4.96 -6.07
CA GLN A 46 -11.01 -5.52 -6.65
C GLN A 46 -10.75 -6.74 -7.54
N GLN A 47 -9.51 -6.92 -8.01
CA GLN A 47 -9.17 -8.01 -8.92
C GLN A 47 -8.73 -9.25 -8.13
N PRO A 48 -9.40 -10.40 -8.33
CA PRO A 48 -9.11 -11.61 -7.56
C PRO A 48 -7.65 -12.08 -7.73
N GLN A 49 -7.08 -11.92 -8.92
CA GLN A 49 -5.68 -12.29 -9.20
C GLN A 49 -4.66 -11.61 -8.27
N PHE A 50 -4.87 -10.34 -7.89
CA PHE A 50 -3.98 -9.64 -6.96
C PHE A 50 -4.23 -10.06 -5.52
N ILE A 51 -5.47 -10.42 -5.18
CA ILE A 51 -5.82 -11.01 -3.88
C ILE A 51 -5.16 -12.39 -3.72
N ASP A 52 -5.12 -13.21 -4.78
CA ASP A 52 -4.43 -14.49 -4.78
C ASP A 52 -2.90 -14.33 -4.61
N VAL A 53 -2.30 -13.36 -5.31
CA VAL A 53 -0.87 -13.02 -5.13
C VAL A 53 -0.60 -12.60 -3.69
N LEU A 54 -1.48 -11.74 -3.15
CA LEU A 54 -1.38 -11.26 -1.78
C LEU A 54 -1.51 -12.39 -0.76
N HIS A 55 -2.47 -13.30 -0.95
CA HIS A 55 -2.64 -14.49 -0.13
C HIS A 55 -1.37 -15.33 -0.09
N LYS A 56 -0.80 -15.60 -1.26
CA LYS A 56 0.42 -16.38 -1.38
C LYS A 56 1.60 -15.71 -0.67
N GLU A 57 1.81 -14.42 -0.89
CA GLU A 57 2.92 -13.69 -0.25
C GLU A 57 2.74 -13.67 1.28
N LEU A 58 1.51 -13.57 1.80
CA LEU A 58 1.24 -13.64 3.24
C LEU A 58 1.49 -15.05 3.81
N ASP A 59 1.13 -16.10 3.07
CA ASP A 59 1.37 -17.50 3.46
C ASP A 59 2.86 -17.86 3.45
N ASP A 60 3.60 -17.40 2.44
CA ASP A 60 5.05 -17.56 2.32
C ASP A 60 5.82 -16.75 3.38
N HIS A 61 5.25 -15.64 3.87
CA HIS A 61 5.86 -14.73 4.84
C HIS A 61 4.97 -14.50 6.08
N PRO A 62 5.04 -15.37 7.11
CA PRO A 62 4.23 -15.24 8.32
C PRO A 62 4.56 -13.97 9.14
N GLU A 63 5.72 -13.35 8.93
CA GLU A 63 6.11 -12.08 9.55
C GLU A 63 5.43 -10.85 8.93
N TYR A 64 4.72 -11.01 7.81
CA TYR A 64 4.03 -9.92 7.14
C TYR A 64 2.71 -9.61 7.83
N HIS A 65 2.39 -8.33 7.88
CA HIS A 65 1.16 -7.78 8.41
C HIS A 65 0.37 -7.14 7.29
N LEU A 66 -0.93 -7.40 7.27
CA LEU A 66 -1.86 -6.84 6.30
C LEU A 66 -2.56 -5.61 6.90
N LEU A 67 -2.31 -4.43 6.35
CA LEU A 67 -3.03 -3.21 6.67
C LEU A 67 -4.12 -2.99 5.63
N ILE A 68 -5.36 -2.83 6.08
CA ILE A 68 -6.54 -2.66 5.23
C ILE A 68 -7.07 -1.24 5.41
N ASN A 69 -7.33 -0.55 4.30
CA ASN A 69 -7.98 0.75 4.31
C ASN A 69 -9.50 0.57 4.45
N GLY A 70 -10.07 1.01 5.57
CA GLY A 70 -11.51 1.00 5.83
C GLY A 70 -12.29 2.05 5.04
N ASN A 71 -11.61 2.98 4.36
CA ASN A 71 -12.23 3.89 3.38
C ASN A 71 -12.11 3.35 1.94
N ALA A 72 -11.60 2.13 1.75
CA ALA A 72 -11.57 1.48 0.44
C ALA A 72 -12.98 1.23 -0.10
N SER A 73 -13.06 1.00 -1.41
CA SER A 73 -14.31 0.58 -2.05
C SER A 73 -14.85 -0.70 -1.39
N GLU A 74 -16.17 -0.82 -1.29
CA GLU A 74 -16.82 -1.94 -0.59
C GLU A 74 -16.32 -3.31 -1.10
N THR A 75 -16.19 -3.47 -2.41
CA THR A 75 -15.65 -4.68 -3.03
C THR A 75 -14.21 -4.96 -2.59
N ALA A 76 -13.31 -3.96 -2.66
CA ALA A 76 -11.92 -4.12 -2.24
C ALA A 76 -11.82 -4.46 -0.76
N PHE A 77 -12.58 -3.74 0.09
CA PHE A 77 -12.60 -3.95 1.53
C PHE A 77 -13.08 -5.36 1.90
N ASN A 78 -14.16 -5.84 1.27
CA ASN A 78 -14.69 -7.18 1.50
C ASN A 78 -13.68 -8.26 1.07
N ASN A 79 -13.06 -8.12 -0.11
CA ASN A 79 -12.03 -9.05 -0.58
C ASN A 79 -10.84 -9.14 0.39
N LEU A 80 -10.34 -7.99 0.85
CA LEU A 80 -9.21 -7.91 1.78
C LEU A 80 -9.56 -8.44 3.17
N THR A 81 -10.79 -8.21 3.63
CA THR A 81 -11.28 -8.72 4.91
C THR A 81 -11.46 -10.23 4.88
N ASP A 82 -12.02 -10.76 3.79
CA ASP A 82 -12.13 -12.21 3.58
C ASP A 82 -10.74 -12.86 3.55
N LEU A 83 -9.81 -12.26 2.81
CA LEU A 83 -8.41 -12.69 2.78
C LEU A 83 -7.80 -12.70 4.20
N SER A 84 -8.02 -11.64 4.98
CA SER A 84 -7.48 -11.52 6.33
C SER A 84 -7.97 -12.63 7.28
N ALA A 85 -9.15 -13.19 7.02
CA ALA A 85 -9.68 -14.31 7.78
C ALA A 85 -9.12 -15.67 7.35
N GLN A 86 -8.55 -15.77 6.14
CA GLN A 86 -7.93 -16.98 5.60
C GLN A 86 -6.46 -17.12 6.01
N VAL A 87 -5.75 -16.01 6.15
CA VAL A 87 -4.32 -15.99 6.53
C VAL A 87 -4.14 -16.00 8.05
N SER A 88 -3.03 -16.53 8.53
CA SER A 88 -2.67 -16.50 9.96
C SER A 88 -1.96 -15.21 10.37
N ASN A 89 -1.60 -14.37 9.40
CA ASN A 89 -0.88 -13.12 9.55
C ASN A 89 -1.68 -12.06 10.33
N HIS A 90 -0.97 -11.14 10.98
CA HIS A 90 -1.64 -10.05 11.69
C HIS A 90 -2.26 -9.07 10.69
N SER A 91 -3.59 -8.90 10.76
CA SER A 91 -4.31 -7.93 9.94
C SER A 91 -4.84 -6.77 10.78
N LYS A 92 -4.74 -5.54 10.27
CA LYS A 92 -5.25 -4.33 10.93
C LYS A 92 -6.04 -3.48 9.95
N ILE A 93 -7.25 -3.10 10.34
CA ILE A 93 -8.09 -2.19 9.57
C ILE A 93 -7.91 -0.77 10.10
N LEU A 94 -7.58 0.17 9.22
CA LEU A 94 -7.60 1.61 9.50
C LEU A 94 -8.91 2.19 8.99
N ALA A 95 -9.77 2.67 9.89
CA ALA A 95 -11.07 3.24 9.52
C ALA A 95 -11.18 4.72 9.91
N GLY A 96 -12.01 5.46 9.17
CA GLY A 96 -12.34 6.85 9.48
C GLY A 96 -11.30 7.85 8.96
N LYS A 97 -11.14 8.98 9.65
CA LYS A 97 -10.29 10.12 9.21
C LYS A 97 -8.79 9.85 9.22
N THR A 98 -8.36 8.73 9.81
CA THR A 98 -6.95 8.33 9.85
C THR A 98 -6.53 7.54 8.62
N ALA A 99 -7.50 6.95 7.91
CA ALA A 99 -7.26 6.19 6.71
C ALA A 99 -7.31 7.12 5.48
N PRO A 100 -6.42 6.95 4.49
CA PRO A 100 -6.43 7.73 3.27
C PRO A 100 -7.77 7.64 2.55
N ASP A 101 -8.26 8.78 2.10
CA ASP A 101 -9.45 8.89 1.26
C ASP A 101 -9.10 9.38 -0.16
N GLY A 102 -9.96 9.06 -1.13
CA GLY A 102 -9.80 9.44 -2.53
C GLY A 102 -9.43 8.28 -3.46
N SER A 103 -9.42 8.55 -4.77
CA SER A 103 -9.17 7.53 -5.80
C SER A 103 -7.71 7.06 -5.86
N GLU A 104 -6.78 7.83 -5.31
CA GLU A 104 -5.35 7.51 -5.24
C GLU A 104 -4.98 6.84 -3.91
N ALA A 105 -5.95 6.68 -3.00
CA ALA A 105 -5.75 6.01 -1.73
C ALA A 105 -5.54 4.51 -1.94
N LEU A 106 -4.52 3.95 -1.31
CA LEU A 106 -4.28 2.51 -1.31
C LEU A 106 -5.42 1.79 -0.58
N ALA A 107 -5.85 0.65 -1.11
CA ALA A 107 -6.83 -0.22 -0.48
C ALA A 107 -6.17 -1.12 0.58
N ALA A 108 -4.94 -1.56 0.35
CA ALA A 108 -4.17 -2.35 1.31
C ALA A 108 -2.66 -2.08 1.22
N VAL A 109 -1.98 -2.35 2.34
CA VAL A 109 -0.53 -2.29 2.47
C VAL A 109 -0.06 -3.51 3.25
N VAL A 110 0.87 -4.26 2.69
CA VAL A 110 1.60 -5.32 3.40
C VAL A 110 2.90 -4.73 3.92
N CYS A 111 3.16 -4.92 5.20
CA CYS A 111 4.40 -4.47 5.82
C CYS A 111 4.86 -5.42 6.91
N THR A 112 6.11 -5.30 7.33
CA THR A 112 6.57 -5.97 8.56
C THR A 112 6.42 -5.05 9.77
N GLU A 113 6.40 -5.63 10.97
CA GLU A 113 6.36 -4.84 12.21
C GLU A 113 7.63 -4.03 12.43
N SER A 114 8.80 -4.66 12.27
CA SER A 114 10.08 -4.11 12.70
C SER A 114 11.20 -4.16 11.65
N THR A 115 11.00 -4.90 10.56
CA THR A 115 12.05 -5.23 9.59
C THR A 115 11.96 -4.36 8.35
N ALA A 116 12.92 -3.48 8.14
CA ALA A 116 13.00 -2.71 6.90
C ALA A 116 13.36 -3.62 5.72
N LEU A 117 12.48 -3.71 4.73
CA LEU A 117 12.63 -4.50 3.51
C LEU A 117 13.39 -3.73 2.41
N HIS A 118 13.33 -2.39 2.41
CA HIS A 118 13.99 -1.53 1.41
C HIS A 118 13.67 -1.90 -0.05
N LEU A 119 12.45 -2.38 -0.33
CA LEU A 119 12.02 -2.69 -1.68
C LEU A 119 11.74 -1.42 -2.47
N ASP A 120 12.42 -1.22 -3.59
CA ASP A 120 12.23 -0.07 -4.48
C ASP A 120 10.84 -0.07 -5.10
N GLU A 121 10.34 -1.26 -5.44
CA GLU A 121 9.03 -1.49 -6.03
C GLU A 121 8.16 -2.32 -5.08
N VAL A 122 7.02 -1.76 -4.69
CA VAL A 122 6.06 -2.39 -3.77
C VAL A 122 4.65 -2.46 -4.36
N ASP A 123 4.46 -1.88 -5.53
CA ASP A 123 3.20 -1.92 -6.24
C ASP A 123 2.96 -3.33 -6.79
N VAL A 124 1.79 -3.91 -6.50
CA VAL A 124 1.50 -5.30 -6.88
C VAL A 124 1.40 -5.47 -8.39
N ALA A 125 0.77 -4.54 -9.12
CA ALA A 125 0.70 -4.62 -10.58
C ALA A 125 2.06 -4.47 -11.23
N ARG A 126 2.98 -3.72 -10.62
CA ARG A 126 4.34 -3.61 -11.17
C ARG A 126 5.24 -4.80 -10.84
N ARG A 127 5.14 -5.36 -9.64
CA ARG A 127 5.89 -6.59 -9.27
C ARG A 127 5.34 -7.83 -9.98
N PHE A 128 4.03 -7.86 -10.23
CA PHE A 128 3.34 -8.96 -10.88
C PHE A 128 2.51 -8.43 -12.05
N PRO A 129 3.17 -7.97 -13.14
CA PRO A 129 2.47 -7.50 -14.32
C PRO A 129 1.73 -8.67 -14.97
N GLN A 130 0.49 -8.39 -15.37
CA GLN A 130 -0.40 -9.33 -16.06
C GLN A 130 -0.27 -9.19 -17.58
#